data_AF-A0A7V6YHJ6-F1
#
_entry.id   AF-A0A7V6YHJ6-F1
#
_cell.length_a   1.000
_cell.length_b   1.000
_cell.length_c   1.000
_cell.angle_alpha   90.00
_cell.angle_beta   90.00
_cell.angle_gamma   90.00
#
_symmetry.space_group_name_H-M   'P 1'
#
loop_
_entity.id
_entity.type
_entity.pdbx_description
1 polymer ?
#
loop_
_entity_poly.entity_id
_entity_poly.type
_entity_poly.pdbx_seq_one_letter_code
_entity_poly.pdbx_strand_id
1 'polypeptide(L)'
;MRRGRKGEIFALLEREAYEEILALFDVQPDGVRRYLTLAAYAPEESISEAAVKGFGFLARARGQTRPEFFRETLRRHLWAMNDESGNMDWRGPEIIAQIVAAQPGLFGAYASYMLEAALAEPVFYPSLKKAVALLVAADPQLIVYQRTRLEALGLLA
;
A
#
# COMPACT_ATOMS: atom_id res chain seq x y z
N MET A 1 3.85 -26.91 -16.90
CA MET A 1 4.58 -25.97 -16.03
C MET A 1 3.70 -25.69 -14.82
N ARG A 2 4.08 -26.12 -13.60
CA ARG A 2 3.24 -25.91 -12.40
C ARG A 2 3.19 -24.40 -12.15
N ARG A 3 2.06 -23.73 -12.42
CA ARG A 3 1.85 -22.32 -12.03
C ARG A 3 1.90 -22.31 -10.50
N GLY A 4 3.06 -22.01 -9.92
CA GLY A 4 3.22 -21.91 -8.46
C GLY A 4 2.37 -20.77 -7.91
N ARG A 5 2.27 -20.65 -6.58
CA ARG A 5 1.44 -19.64 -5.88
C ARG A 5 1.62 -18.21 -6.41
N LYS A 6 2.84 -17.85 -6.83
CA LYS A 6 3.13 -16.59 -7.54
C LYS A 6 2.25 -16.42 -8.79
N GLY A 7 2.26 -17.40 -9.69
CA GLY A 7 1.55 -17.33 -10.97
C GLY A 7 0.03 -17.37 -10.81
N GLU A 8 -0.46 -18.01 -9.75
CA GLU A 8 -1.88 -17.94 -9.36
C GLU A 8 -2.27 -16.52 -8.95
N ILE A 9 -1.52 -15.89 -8.02
CA ILE A 9 -1.81 -14.52 -7.58
C ILE A 9 -1.74 -13.51 -8.75
N PHE A 10 -0.76 -13.62 -9.64
CA PHE A 10 -0.66 -12.75 -10.81
C PHE A 10 -1.88 -12.91 -11.74
N ALA A 11 -2.31 -14.14 -12.00
CA ALA A 11 -3.50 -14.38 -12.82
C ALA A 11 -4.80 -13.87 -12.16
N LEU A 12 -4.87 -13.87 -10.84
CA LEU A 12 -6.00 -13.27 -10.10
C LEU A 12 -5.96 -11.74 -10.17
N LEU A 13 -4.77 -11.13 -10.08
CA LEU A 13 -4.59 -9.68 -10.21
C LEU A 13 -4.95 -9.17 -11.62
N GLU A 14 -4.59 -9.90 -12.67
CA GLU A 14 -4.98 -9.60 -14.07
C GLU A 14 -6.51 -9.47 -14.25
N ARG A 15 -7.28 -10.14 -13.40
CA ARG A 15 -8.76 -10.16 -13.43
C ARG A 15 -9.39 -9.41 -12.25
N GLU A 16 -8.58 -8.74 -11.43
CA GLU A 16 -9.00 -8.08 -10.18
C GLU A 16 -9.86 -8.98 -9.26
N ALA A 17 -9.56 -10.28 -9.21
CA ALA A 17 -10.30 -11.29 -8.46
C ALA A 17 -9.96 -11.27 -6.95
N TYR A 18 -10.20 -10.14 -6.28
CA TYR A 18 -9.75 -9.91 -4.91
C TYR A 18 -10.37 -10.85 -3.87
N GLU A 19 -11.60 -11.33 -4.08
CA GLU A 19 -12.23 -12.33 -3.20
C GLU A 19 -11.46 -13.66 -3.22
N GLU A 20 -10.97 -14.07 -4.40
CA GLU A 20 -10.15 -15.27 -4.54
C GLU A 20 -8.78 -15.06 -3.85
N ILE A 21 -8.18 -13.87 -4.00
CA ILE A 21 -6.95 -13.50 -3.30
C ILE A 21 -7.16 -13.50 -1.78
N LEU A 22 -8.32 -13.04 -1.29
CA LEU A 22 -8.69 -13.07 0.12
C LEU A 22 -8.82 -14.50 0.64
N ALA A 23 -9.42 -15.42 -0.13
CA ALA A 23 -9.47 -16.83 0.24
C ALA A 23 -8.06 -17.43 0.37
N LEU A 24 -7.13 -17.09 -0.54
CA LEU A 24 -5.72 -17.51 -0.41
C LEU A 24 -5.04 -16.86 0.79
N PHE A 25 -5.35 -15.60 1.09
CA PHE A 25 -4.81 -14.85 2.21
C PHE A 25 -5.23 -15.44 3.56
N ASP A 26 -6.47 -15.91 3.68
CA ASP A 26 -6.97 -16.51 4.90
C ASP A 26 -6.19 -17.77 5.27
N VAL A 27 -5.69 -18.51 4.27
CA VAL A 27 -4.88 -19.72 4.45
C VAL A 27 -3.38 -19.42 4.57
N GLN A 28 -2.84 -18.50 3.75
CA GLN A 28 -1.39 -18.21 3.67
C GLN A 28 -1.10 -16.71 3.55
N PRO A 29 -1.29 -15.93 4.63
CA PRO A 29 -1.25 -14.47 4.57
C PRO A 29 0.14 -13.93 4.20
N ASP A 30 1.22 -14.50 4.74
CA ASP A 30 2.59 -14.07 4.42
C ASP A 30 2.98 -14.33 2.97
N GLY A 31 2.51 -15.45 2.39
CA GLY A 31 2.71 -15.78 1.00
C GLY A 31 2.01 -14.78 0.09
N VAL A 32 0.74 -14.46 0.40
CA VAL A 32 -0.01 -13.45 -0.35
C VAL A 32 0.64 -12.08 -0.25
N ARG A 33 1.00 -11.58 0.95
CA ARG A 33 1.73 -10.30 1.09
C ARG A 33 2.99 -10.30 0.24
N ARG A 34 3.83 -11.35 0.32
CA ARG A 34 5.06 -11.44 -0.47
C ARG A 34 4.81 -11.26 -1.97
N TYR A 35 3.79 -11.93 -2.50
CA TYR A 35 3.52 -11.89 -3.93
C TYR A 35 2.76 -10.63 -4.37
N LEU A 36 1.93 -10.03 -3.51
CA LEU A 36 1.37 -8.69 -3.75
C LEU A 36 2.47 -7.62 -3.74
N THR A 37 3.39 -7.67 -2.77
CA THR A 37 4.56 -6.77 -2.76
C THR A 37 5.38 -6.94 -4.04
N LEU A 38 5.66 -8.17 -4.47
CA LEU A 38 6.38 -8.39 -5.74
C LEU A 38 5.60 -7.85 -6.95
N ALA A 39 4.29 -8.08 -6.99
CA ALA A 39 3.42 -7.63 -8.08
C ALA A 39 3.27 -6.10 -8.13
N ALA A 40 3.37 -5.40 -7.00
CA ALA A 40 3.34 -3.94 -6.94
C ALA A 40 4.49 -3.27 -7.73
N TYR A 41 5.55 -4.00 -8.05
CA TYR A 41 6.65 -3.54 -8.90
C TYR A 41 6.67 -4.21 -10.27
N ALA A 42 5.58 -4.86 -10.69
CA ALA A 42 5.47 -5.41 -12.02
C ALA A 42 5.59 -4.28 -13.07
N PRO A 43 6.29 -4.50 -14.20
CA PRO A 43 6.38 -3.50 -15.26
C PRO A 43 5.01 -3.24 -15.92
N GLU A 44 4.11 -4.22 -15.89
CA GLU A 44 2.73 -4.05 -16.33
C GLU A 44 1.95 -3.22 -15.30
N GLU A 45 1.65 -1.97 -15.64
CA GLU A 45 0.99 -1.02 -14.74
C GLU A 45 -0.33 -1.59 -14.18
N SER A 46 -1.13 -2.27 -15.02
CA SER A 46 -2.40 -2.90 -14.60
C SER A 46 -2.21 -3.91 -13.46
N ILE A 47 -1.18 -4.75 -13.52
CA ILE A 47 -0.85 -5.71 -12.47
C ILE A 47 -0.35 -4.99 -11.22
N SER A 48 0.53 -3.99 -11.41
CA SER A 48 1.11 -3.23 -10.32
C SER A 48 0.06 -2.46 -9.51
N GLU A 49 -0.90 -1.83 -10.20
CA GLU A 49 -1.99 -1.09 -9.58
C GLU A 49 -3.01 -2.03 -8.92
N ALA A 50 -3.34 -3.15 -9.56
CA ALA A 50 -4.19 -4.17 -8.96
C ALA A 50 -3.56 -4.72 -7.66
N ALA A 51 -2.24 -4.93 -7.64
CA ALA A 51 -1.54 -5.42 -6.45
C ALA A 51 -1.61 -4.42 -5.28
N VAL A 52 -1.38 -3.15 -5.57
CA VAL A 52 -1.51 -2.05 -4.60
C VAL A 52 -2.94 -1.97 -4.05
N LYS A 53 -3.96 -1.99 -4.93
CA LYS A 53 -5.38 -2.04 -4.52
C LYS A 53 -5.71 -3.28 -3.68
N GLY A 54 -5.08 -4.42 -3.98
CA GLY A 54 -5.22 -5.66 -3.24
C GLY A 54 -4.89 -5.51 -1.75
N PHE A 55 -3.88 -4.72 -1.39
CA PHE A 55 -3.58 -4.44 0.01
C PHE A 55 -4.73 -3.72 0.73
N GLY A 56 -5.33 -2.72 0.09
CA GLY A 56 -6.49 -2.00 0.62
C GLY A 56 -7.72 -2.90 0.74
N PHE A 57 -7.96 -3.76 -0.25
CA PHE A 57 -9.03 -4.75 -0.20
C PHE A 57 -8.88 -5.70 0.99
N LEU A 58 -7.70 -6.31 1.15
CA LEU A 58 -7.43 -7.23 2.25
C LEU A 58 -7.53 -6.52 3.61
N ALA A 59 -7.02 -5.30 3.73
CA ALA A 59 -7.12 -4.50 4.95
C ALA A 59 -8.57 -4.15 5.28
N ARG A 60 -9.42 -3.86 4.29
CA ARG A 60 -10.85 -3.64 4.50
C ARG A 60 -11.53 -4.90 5.04
N ALA A 61 -11.23 -6.06 4.44
CA ALA A 61 -11.87 -7.34 4.77
C ALA A 61 -11.37 -8.00 6.06
N ARG A 62 -10.10 -7.77 6.45
CA ARG A 62 -9.44 -8.47 7.56
C ARG A 62 -8.73 -7.56 8.55
N GLY A 63 -8.76 -6.24 8.37
CA GLY A 63 -8.08 -5.30 9.26
C GLY A 63 -8.53 -5.40 10.72
N GLN A 64 -9.81 -5.64 10.97
CA GLN A 64 -10.35 -5.80 12.33
C GLN A 64 -9.99 -7.15 12.96
N THR A 65 -9.94 -8.23 12.17
CA THR A 65 -9.68 -9.60 12.68
C THR A 65 -8.20 -9.97 12.68
N ARG A 66 -7.37 -9.28 11.88
CA ARG A 66 -5.92 -9.48 11.77
C ARG A 66 -5.14 -8.15 11.80
N PRO A 67 -5.37 -7.25 12.79
CA PRO A 67 -4.76 -5.91 12.77
C PRO A 67 -3.23 -5.93 12.83
N GLU A 68 -2.63 -6.85 13.60
CA GLU A 68 -1.17 -6.93 13.71
C GLU A 68 -0.48 -7.31 12.40
N PHE A 69 -1.15 -8.11 11.54
CA PHE A 69 -0.60 -8.44 10.23
C PHE A 69 -0.44 -7.19 9.36
N PHE A 70 -1.45 -6.32 9.36
CA PHE A 70 -1.40 -5.07 8.60
C PHE A 70 -0.46 -4.05 9.23
N ARG A 71 -0.38 -3.96 10.56
CA ARG A 71 0.61 -3.13 11.24
C ARG A 71 2.04 -3.54 10.92
N GLU A 72 2.32 -4.84 10.88
CA GLU A 72 3.63 -5.35 10.48
C GLU A 72 3.92 -5.06 9.00
N THR A 73 2.93 -5.22 8.13
CA THR A 73 3.05 -4.87 6.70
C THR A 73 3.36 -3.37 6.53
N LEU A 74 2.64 -2.50 7.24
CA LEU A 74 2.87 -1.05 7.25
C LEU A 74 4.29 -0.70 7.73
N ARG A 75 4.75 -1.31 8.85
CA ARG A 75 6.10 -1.09 9.40
C ARG A 75 7.19 -1.49 8.41
N ARG A 76 7.03 -2.63 7.75
CA ARG A 76 7.98 -3.12 6.74
C ARG A 76 8.14 -2.14 5.59
N HIS A 77 7.04 -1.64 5.04
CA HIS A 77 7.07 -0.64 3.97
C HIS A 77 7.66 0.69 4.45
N LEU A 78 7.31 1.15 5.66
CA LEU A 78 7.91 2.35 6.25
C LEU A 78 9.43 2.23 6.45
N TRP A 79 9.92 1.08 6.94
CA TRP A 79 11.35 0.87 7.08
C TRP A 79 12.05 0.80 5.72
N ALA A 80 11.46 0.11 4.74
CA ALA A 80 12.02 0.02 3.39
C ALA A 80 12.04 1.37 2.65
N MET A 81 11.13 2.29 2.98
CA MET A 81 11.18 3.66 2.46
C MET A 81 12.37 4.47 3.01
N ASN A 82 12.87 4.13 4.20
CA ASN A 82 14.00 4.82 4.84
C ASN A 82 15.33 4.08 4.65
N ASP A 83 15.38 3.08 3.77
CA ASP A 83 16.61 2.32 3.51
C ASP A 83 17.58 3.14 2.63
N GLU A 84 18.75 3.47 3.18
CA GLU A 84 19.82 4.22 2.52
C GLU A 84 20.61 3.40 1.50
N SER A 85 20.35 2.08 1.40
CA SER A 85 21.05 1.17 0.48
C SER A 85 20.76 1.41 -1.01
N GLY A 86 19.87 2.36 -1.34
CA GLY A 86 19.45 2.70 -2.70
C GLY A 86 18.32 1.82 -3.24
N ASN A 87 17.90 0.78 -2.50
CA ASN A 87 16.75 -0.04 -2.85
C ASN A 87 15.47 0.48 -2.18
N MET A 88 15.18 1.76 -2.39
CA MET A 88 14.04 2.45 -1.79
C MET A 88 12.70 1.89 -2.28
N ASP A 89 11.78 1.68 -1.34
CA ASP A 89 10.43 1.23 -1.63
C ASP A 89 9.56 2.34 -2.25
N TRP A 90 9.75 2.59 -3.54
CA TRP A 90 9.05 3.64 -4.30
C TRP A 90 7.52 3.46 -4.36
N ARG A 91 6.98 2.25 -4.14
CA ARG A 91 5.52 1.99 -4.05
C ARG A 91 5.00 2.03 -2.60
N GLY A 92 5.88 2.14 -1.62
CA GLY A 92 5.59 2.19 -0.19
C GLY A 92 4.48 3.18 0.17
N PRO A 93 4.53 4.44 -0.30
CA PRO A 93 3.47 5.42 -0.04
C PRO A 93 2.07 4.95 -0.46
N GLU A 94 1.94 4.37 -1.65
CA GLU A 94 0.66 3.89 -2.18
C GLU A 94 0.14 2.67 -1.40
N ILE A 95 1.01 1.70 -1.10
CA ILE A 95 0.64 0.50 -0.34
C ILE A 95 0.18 0.88 1.07
N ILE A 96 0.93 1.77 1.74
CA ILE A 96 0.57 2.26 3.07
C ILE A 96 -0.77 3.00 3.01
N ALA A 97 -0.95 3.91 2.05
CA ALA A 97 -2.20 4.66 1.91
C ALA A 97 -3.40 3.75 1.64
N GLN A 98 -3.26 2.66 0.87
CA GLN A 98 -4.33 1.69 0.64
C GLN A 98 -4.79 1.02 1.93
N ILE A 99 -3.84 0.58 2.76
CA ILE A 99 -4.17 -0.04 4.05
C ILE A 99 -4.81 0.99 5.00
N VAL A 100 -4.25 2.20 5.07
CA VAL A 100 -4.76 3.26 5.94
C VAL A 100 -6.16 3.70 5.54
N ALA A 101 -6.38 4.01 4.26
CA ALA A 101 -7.68 4.42 3.73
C ALA A 101 -8.76 3.35 3.86
N ALA A 102 -8.37 2.07 3.89
CA ALA A 102 -9.30 0.97 4.10
C ALA A 102 -9.86 0.93 5.53
N GLN A 103 -9.05 1.28 6.53
CA GLN A 103 -9.43 1.29 7.95
C GLN A 103 -8.77 2.46 8.70
N PRO A 104 -9.18 3.73 8.46
CA PRO A 104 -8.54 4.91 9.05
C PRO A 104 -8.50 4.88 10.57
N GLY A 105 -9.56 4.40 11.22
CA GLY A 105 -9.62 4.28 12.68
C GLY A 105 -8.62 3.29 13.29
N LEU A 106 -8.13 2.31 12.52
CA LEU A 106 -7.17 1.31 13.00
C LEU A 106 -5.72 1.68 12.67
N PHE A 107 -5.50 2.31 11.52
CA PHE A 107 -4.18 2.51 10.94
C PHE A 107 -3.83 3.99 10.66
N GLY A 108 -4.71 4.94 10.97
CA GLY A 108 -4.55 6.36 10.63
C GLY A 108 -3.23 7.00 11.06
N ALA A 109 -2.69 6.58 12.21
CA ALA A 109 -1.39 7.07 12.69
C ALA A 109 -0.23 6.83 11.70
N TYR A 110 -0.31 5.78 10.88
CA TYR A 110 0.70 5.47 9.87
C TYR A 110 0.69 6.43 8.68
N ALA A 111 -0.40 7.17 8.45
CA ALA A 111 -0.42 8.23 7.44
C ALA A 111 0.64 9.29 7.74
N SER A 112 0.69 9.81 8.98
CA SER A 112 1.67 10.84 9.35
C SER A 112 3.11 10.35 9.16
N TYR A 113 3.43 9.13 9.58
CA TYR A 113 4.77 8.57 9.44
C TYR A 113 5.18 8.39 7.97
N MET A 114 4.25 7.92 7.14
CA MET A 114 4.49 7.75 5.71
C MET A 114 4.68 9.09 5.01
N LEU A 115 3.82 10.08 5.32
CA LEU A 115 3.90 11.42 4.74
C LEU A 115 5.24 12.08 5.07
N GLU A 116 5.70 12.00 6.32
CA GLU A 116 7.01 12.56 6.72
C GLU A 116 8.17 11.92 5.95
N ALA A 117 8.22 10.59 5.91
CA ALA A 117 9.26 9.87 5.18
C ALA A 117 9.23 10.17 3.67
N ALA A 118 8.03 10.16 3.06
CA ALA A 118 7.87 10.41 1.64
C ALA A 118 8.18 11.86 1.24
N LEU A 119 7.88 12.83 2.12
CA LEU A 119 8.15 14.24 1.86
C LEU A 119 9.63 14.62 2.01
N ALA A 120 10.43 13.81 2.72
CA ALA A 120 11.86 14.01 2.83
C ALA A 120 12.60 13.71 1.52
N GLU A 121 12.07 12.77 0.72
CA GLU A 121 12.75 12.25 -0.47
C GLU A 121 11.89 12.44 -1.74
N PRO A 122 12.26 13.35 -2.66
CA PRO A 122 11.49 13.64 -3.87
C PRO A 122 11.17 12.44 -4.77
N VAL A 123 11.95 11.36 -4.66
CA VAL A 123 11.73 10.09 -5.39
C VAL A 123 10.35 9.51 -5.11
N PHE A 124 9.76 9.78 -3.95
CA PHE A 124 8.42 9.30 -3.58
C PHE A 124 7.29 10.17 -4.10
N TYR A 125 7.53 11.37 -4.64
CA TYR A 125 6.46 12.31 -4.99
C TYR A 125 5.41 11.72 -5.97
N PRO A 126 5.78 10.90 -6.98
CA PRO A 126 4.79 10.27 -7.85
C PRO A 126 3.82 9.34 -7.10
N SER A 127 4.33 8.46 -6.24
CA SER A 127 3.51 7.53 -5.44
C SER A 127 2.79 8.26 -4.30
N LEU A 128 3.43 9.27 -3.71
CA LEU A 128 2.87 10.14 -2.69
C LEU A 128 1.65 10.92 -3.21
N LYS A 129 1.67 11.41 -4.46
CA LYS A 129 0.50 12.08 -5.05
C LYS A 129 -0.73 11.16 -5.10
N LYS A 130 -0.54 9.91 -5.55
CA LYS A 130 -1.61 8.89 -5.56
C LYS A 130 -2.07 8.57 -4.14
N ALA A 131 -1.13 8.42 -3.20
CA ALA A 131 -1.38 8.16 -1.79
C ALA A 131 -2.21 9.26 -1.12
N VAL A 132 -1.86 10.54 -1.34
CA VAL A 132 -2.55 11.70 -0.76
C VAL A 132 -3.99 11.80 -1.27
N ALA A 133 -4.21 11.61 -2.57
CA ALA A 133 -5.56 11.59 -3.14
C ALA A 133 -6.44 10.52 -2.45
N LEU A 134 -5.87 9.34 -2.20
CA LEU A 134 -6.56 8.25 -1.52
C LEU A 134 -6.85 8.57 -0.04
N LEU A 135 -5.88 9.14 0.69
CA LEU A 135 -6.05 9.54 2.09
C LEU A 135 -7.11 10.63 2.25
N VAL A 136 -7.11 11.65 1.39
CA VAL A 136 -8.11 12.74 1.41
C VAL A 136 -9.52 12.21 1.15
N ALA A 137 -9.66 11.29 0.18
CA ALA A 137 -10.94 10.67 -0.12
C ALA A 137 -11.47 9.81 1.04
N ALA A 138 -10.58 9.20 1.83
CA ALA A 138 -10.95 8.37 2.97
C ALA A 138 -11.27 9.19 4.22
N ASP A 139 -10.38 10.11 4.59
CA ASP A 139 -10.55 11.05 5.70
C ASP A 139 -9.53 12.21 5.57
N PRO A 140 -9.99 13.45 5.28
CA PRO A 140 -9.11 14.62 5.16
C PRO A 140 -8.28 14.94 6.42
N GLN A 141 -8.65 14.41 7.60
CA GLN A 141 -7.86 14.55 8.83
C GLN A 141 -6.53 13.80 8.76
N LEU A 142 -6.42 12.76 7.93
CA LEU A 142 -5.20 11.94 7.81
C LEU A 142 -3.99 12.71 7.28
N ILE A 143 -4.22 13.85 6.63
CA ILE A 143 -3.16 14.69 6.06
C ILE A 143 -3.03 16.05 6.77
N VAL A 144 -3.82 16.31 7.82
CA VAL A 144 -4.00 17.67 8.36
C VAL A 144 -2.68 18.34 8.74
N TYR A 145 -1.75 17.58 9.34
CA TYR A 145 -0.45 18.10 9.78
C TYR A 145 0.50 18.43 8.63
N GLN A 146 0.33 17.80 7.47
CA GLN A 146 1.20 17.97 6.31
C GLN A 146 0.52 18.75 5.17
N ARG A 147 -0.74 19.15 5.33
CA ARG A 147 -1.56 19.76 4.28
C ARG A 147 -0.86 20.92 3.58
N THR A 148 -0.34 21.88 4.34
CA THR A 148 0.32 23.07 3.76
C THR A 148 1.55 22.70 2.94
N ARG A 149 2.35 21.72 3.38
CA ARG A 149 3.53 21.24 2.64
C ARG A 149 3.11 20.51 1.37
N LEU A 150 2.05 19.71 1.43
CA LEU A 150 1.49 19.01 0.28
C LEU A 150 0.92 19.98 -0.77
N GLU A 151 0.24 21.04 -0.34
CA GLU A 151 -0.26 22.12 -1.21
C GLU A 151 0.90 22.87 -1.89
N ALA A 152 1.91 23.26 -1.13
CA ALA A 152 3.08 23.96 -1.66
C ALA A 152 3.85 23.16 -2.72
N LEU A 153 3.80 21.83 -2.63
CA LEU A 153 4.43 20.92 -3.59
C LEU A 153 3.51 20.47 -4.74
N GLY A 154 2.25 20.93 -4.79
CA GLY A 154 1.29 20.52 -5.83
C GLY A 154 0.90 19.04 -5.76
N LEU A 155 1.00 18.44 -4.57
CA LEU A 155 0.64 17.04 -4.31
C LEU A 155 -0.83 16.88 -3.88
N LEU A 156 -1.51 17.99 -3.60
CA LEU A 156 -2.95 18.07 -3.43
C LEU A 156 -3.59 18.61 -4.71
N ALA A 157 -4.65 17.93 -5.18
CA ALA A 157 -5.43 18.32 -6.35
C ALA A 157 -6.56 19.27 -5.94
#